data_AF-A0A0L8BN50-F1
#
_entry.id   AF-A0A0L8BN50-F1
#
_cell.length_a   1.000
_cell.length_b   1.000
_cell.length_c   1.000
_cell.angle_alpha   90.00
_cell.angle_beta   90.00
_cell.angle_gamma   90.00
#
_symmetry.space_group_name_H-M   'P 1'
#
loop_
_entity.id
_entity.type
_entity.pdbx_description
1 polymer ?
#
loop_
_entity_poly.entity_id
_entity_poly.type
_entity_poly.pdbx_seq_one_letter_code
_entity_poly.pdbx_strand_id
1 'polypeptide(L)' 'MAHDSEKKQRLHLVFGGELTTLTDVHFRDLDKLDIVGIYPDYESAHIAWKSKAQMTVDNAHMRYFIVHMHRLLDPEND' A
#
# COMPACT_ATOMS: atom_id res chain seq x y z
N MET A 1 5.45 6.06 35.14
CA MET A 1 5.45 6.81 33.86
C MET A 1 6.14 5.94 32.85
N ALA A 2 5.39 5.25 31.99
CA ALA A 2 5.97 4.35 31.01
C ALA A 2 6.61 5.21 29.92
N HIS A 3 7.94 5.15 29.80
CA HIS A 3 8.63 5.56 28.59
C HIS A 3 8.31 4.51 27.53
N ASP A 4 7.21 4.73 26.81
CA ASP A 4 6.98 4.07 25.54
C ASP A 4 8.09 4.61 24.63
N SER A 5 9.04 3.76 24.27
CA SER A 5 9.95 4.05 23.17
C SER A 5 9.05 4.20 21.95
N GLU A 6 8.59 5.42 21.66
CA GLU A 6 7.69 5.77 20.56
C GLU A 6 8.26 5.23 19.25
N LYS A 7 8.00 3.96 18.95
CA LYS A 7 8.20 3.38 17.63
C LYS A 7 7.25 4.17 16.76
N LYS A 8 7.79 5.20 16.12
CA LYS A 8 7.09 6.13 15.22
C LYS A 8 6.03 5.33 14.46
N GLN A 9 4.76 5.52 14.82
CA GLN A 9 3.65 4.74 14.29
C GLN A 9 3.51 5.10 12.81
N ARG A 10 4.14 4.30 11.96
CA ARG A 10 4.18 4.51 10.52
C ARG A 10 3.12 3.61 9.92
N LEU A 11 1.96 4.18 9.61
CA LEU A 11 0.90 3.45 8.94
C LEU A 11 1.27 3.15 7.49
N HIS A 12 0.95 1.94 7.05
CA HIS A 12 1.18 1.44 5.69
C HIS A 12 -0.17 1.06 5.06
N LEU A 13 -0.53 1.72 3.97
CA LEU A 13 -1.73 1.39 3.18
C LEU A 13 -1.33 0.41 2.08
N VAL A 14 -2.04 -0.71 1.98
CA VAL A 14 -1.93 -1.65 0.86
C VAL A 14 -3.17 -1.52 0.00
N PHE A 15 -2.96 -1.21 -1.27
CA PHE A 15 -4.03 -1.14 -2.26
C PHE A 15 -3.51 -1.62 -3.61
N GLY A 16 -4.42 -1.97 -4.52
CA GLY A 16 -4.08 -2.38 -5.86
C GLY A 16 -5.20 -2.12 -6.83
N GLY A 17 -4.91 -2.36 -8.10
CA GLY A 17 -5.88 -2.16 -9.15
C GLY A 17 -5.30 -2.59 -10.48
N GLU A 18 -6.17 -2.56 -11.48
CA GLU A 18 -5.78 -2.92 -12.83
C GLU A 18 -5.15 -1.71 -13.53
N LEU A 19 -3.93 -1.88 -14.01
CA LEU A 19 -3.23 -0.85 -14.76
C LEU A 19 -3.71 -0.83 -16.22
N THR A 20 -3.60 0.35 -16.84
CA THR A 20 -3.85 0.55 -18.27
C THR A 20 -2.69 0.00 -19.10
N THR A 21 -1.47 0.14 -18.60
CA THR A 21 -0.25 -0.38 -19.24
C THR A 21 0.66 -1.02 -18.19
N LEU A 22 1.56 -1.90 -18.63
CA LEU A 22 2.52 -2.57 -17.72
C LEU A 22 3.70 -1.68 -17.33
N THR A 23 3.91 -0.57 -18.05
CA THR A 23 5.07 0.31 -17.91
C THR A 23 4.81 1.55 -17.08
N ASP A 24 3.54 1.86 -16.82
CA ASP A 24 3.13 3.10 -16.17
C ASP A 24 2.13 2.84 -15.05
N VAL A 25 2.12 3.69 -14.03
CA VAL A 25 1.26 3.56 -12.85
C VAL A 25 -0.03 4.35 -13.07
N HIS A 26 -0.70 4.06 -14.19
CA HIS A 26 -2.03 4.57 -14.48
C HIS A 26 -3.06 3.46 -14.30
N PHE A 27 -3.92 3.61 -13.29
CA PHE A 27 -5.05 2.71 -13.07
C PHE A 27 -6.09 2.92 -14.16
N ARG A 28 -6.62 1.80 -14.68
CA ARG A 28 -7.64 1.79 -15.73
C ARG A 28 -8.99 2.26 -15.21
N ASP A 29 -9.31 1.88 -13.99
CA ASP A 29 -10.59 2.14 -13.36
C ASP A 29 -10.35 2.43 -11.87
N LEU A 30 -10.62 3.66 -11.46
CA LEU A 30 -10.42 4.12 -10.08
C LEU A 30 -11.51 3.62 -9.14
N ASP A 31 -12.71 3.31 -9.65
CA ASP A 31 -13.81 2.77 -8.86
C ASP A 31 -13.58 1.29 -8.52
N LYS A 32 -12.70 0.62 -9.29
CA LYS A 32 -12.30 -0.80 -9.08
C LYS A 32 -11.00 -0.97 -8.32
N LEU A 33 -10.52 0.06 -7.63
CA LEU A 33 -9.36 -0.09 -6.76
C LEU A 33 -9.68 -1.06 -5.61
N ASP A 34 -8.83 -2.06 -5.43
CA ASP A 34 -8.90 -3.00 -4.31
C ASP A 34 -8.10 -2.42 -3.14
N ILE A 35 -8.80 -1.99 -2.09
CA ILE A 35 -8.18 -1.55 -0.84
C ILE A 35 -8.06 -2.77 0.06
N VAL A 36 -6.82 -3.24 0.25
CA VAL A 36 -6.54 -4.44 1.04
C VAL A 36 -6.61 -4.13 2.54
N GLY A 37 -6.06 -3.00 2.96
CA GLY A 37 -6.12 -2.55 4.36
C GLY A 37 -4.98 -1.63 4.77
N ILE A 38 -5.03 -1.18 6.02
CA ILE A 38 -4.01 -0.34 6.67
C ILE A 38 -3.34 -1.15 7.76
N TYR A 39 -2.00 -1.13 7.80
CA TYR A 39 -1.19 -1.94 8.68
C TYR A 39 -0.26 -1.07 9.55
N PRO A 40 0.04 -1.51 10.79
CA PRO A 40 0.85 -0.73 11.75
C PRO A 40 2.36 -0.77 11.45
N ASP A 41 2.80 -1.69 10.60
CA ASP A 41 4.21 -1.89 10.25
C ASP A 41 4.36 -2.41 8.80
N TYR A 42 5.58 -2.32 8.27
CA TYR A 42 5.89 -2.70 6.89
C TYR A 42 5.83 -4.21 6.67
N GLU A 43 6.18 -5.02 7.67
CA GLU A 43 6.21 -6.49 7.55
C GLU A 43 4.80 -7.04 7.36
N SER A 44 3.86 -6.60 8.19
CA SER A 44 2.43 -6.91 8.08
C SER A 44 1.85 -6.47 6.74
N ALA A 45 2.19 -5.25 6.28
CA ALA A 45 1.76 -4.75 4.98
C ALA A 45 2.35 -5.59 3.81
N HIS A 46 3.61 -5.97 3.91
CA HIS A 46 4.30 -6.77 2.89
C HIS A 46 3.72 -8.18 2.78
N ILE A 47 3.35 -8.80 3.89
CA ILE A 47 2.65 -10.11 3.89
C ILE A 47 1.31 -9.99 3.16
N ALA A 48 0.51 -8.97 3.47
CA ALA A 48 -0.78 -8.74 2.84
C ALA A 48 -0.65 -8.46 1.34
N TRP A 49 0.28 -7.59 0.96
CA TRP A 49 0.62 -7.30 -0.44
C TRP A 49 1.04 -8.56 -1.20
N LYS A 50 1.95 -9.36 -0.63
CA LYS A 50 2.45 -10.58 -1.27
C LYS A 50 1.33 -11.58 -1.50
N SER A 51 0.47 -11.78 -0.50
CA SER A 51 -0.69 -12.66 -0.62
C SER A 51 -1.61 -12.23 -1.77
N LYS A 52 -1.97 -10.94 -1.83
CA LYS A 52 -2.84 -10.38 -2.86
C LYS A 52 -2.21 -10.42 -4.26
N ALA A 53 -0.93 -10.07 -4.38
CA ALA A 53 -0.20 -10.13 -5.63
C ALA A 53 -0.07 -11.57 -6.17
N GLN A 54 0.12 -12.56 -5.29
CA GLN A 54 0.17 -13.98 -5.68
C GLN A 54 -1.19 -14.49 -6.13
N MET A 55 -2.29 -14.04 -5.51
CA MET A 55 -3.66 -14.41 -5.92
C MET A 55 -4.02 -13.88 -7.31
N THR A 56 -3.40 -12.79 -7.76
CA THR A 56 -3.71 -12.14 -9.04
C THR A 56 -2.65 -12.38 -10.10
N VAL A 57 -1.85 -13.45 -9.99
CA VAL A 57 -0.76 -13.76 -10.92
C VAL A 57 -1.25 -13.93 -12.37
N ASP A 58 -2.50 -14.41 -12.55
CA ASP A 58 -3.11 -14.60 -13.86
C ASP A 58 -3.50 -13.29 -14.56
N ASN A 59 -3.59 -12.18 -13.82
CA ASN A 59 -3.86 -10.86 -14.38
C ASN A 59 -2.58 -10.02 -14.40
N ALA A 60 -1.92 -9.97 -15.56
CA ALA A 60 -0.69 -9.21 -15.75
C ALA A 60 -0.81 -7.71 -15.44
N HIS A 61 -2.01 -7.13 -15.61
CA HIS A 61 -2.26 -5.72 -15.34
C HIS A 61 -2.60 -5.44 -13.87
N MET A 62 -2.94 -6.46 -13.08
CA MET A 62 -3.27 -6.26 -11.68
C MET A 62 -2.00 -6.03 -10.88
N ARG A 63 -1.89 -4.86 -10.25
CA ARG A 63 -0.72 -4.49 -9.46
C ARG A 63 -1.14 -3.96 -8.10
N TYR A 64 -0.45 -4.42 -7.07
CA TYR A 64 -0.61 -3.94 -5.71
C TYR A 64 0.61 -3.12 -5.28
N PHE A 65 0.36 -2.12 -4.45
CA PHE A 65 1.34 -1.17 -3.94
C PHE A 65 1.22 -1.04 -2.43
N ILE A 66 2.34 -0.72 -1.78
CA ILE A 66 2.40 -0.39 -0.36
C ILE A 66 2.80 1.09 -0.26
N VAL A 67 1.94 1.91 0.32
CA VAL A 67 2.17 3.34 0.51
C VAL A 67 2.38 3.67 1.97
N HIS A 68 3.42 4.45 2.22
CA HIS A 68 3.79 4.96 3.53
C HIS A 68 2.99 6.22 3.84
N MET A 69 1.90 6.10 4.59
CA MET A 69 1.01 7.24 4.87
C MET A 69 1.69 8.34 5.68
N HIS A 70 2.69 7.99 6.49
CA HIS A 70 3.43 8.94 7.32
C HIS A 70 4.23 10.00 6.55
N ARG A 71 4.46 9.82 5.23
CA ARG A 71 5.11 10.84 4.39
C ARG A 71 4.12 11.79 3.70
N LEU A 72 2.83 11.44 3.70
CA LEU A 72 1.77 12.19 3.00
C LEU A 72 1.01 13.13 3.93
N LEU A 73 1.00 12.86 5.24
CA LEU A 73 0.24 13.62 6.23
C LEU A 73 0.97 14.85 6.79
N ASP A 74 2.24 15.04 6.45
CA ASP A 74 3.05 16.18 6.89
C ASP A 74 3.67 16.90 5.68
N PRO A 75 2.86 17.61 4.86
CA PRO A 75 3.34 18.39 3.72
C PRO A 75 3.98 19.74 4.13
N GLU A 76 4.05 20.08 5.42
CA GLU A 76 4.43 21.42 5.91
C GLU A 76 5.84 21.50 6.54
N ASN A 77 6.68 20.48 6.44
CA ASN A 77 8.04 20.48 7.00
C ASN A 77 9.13 20.08 5.98
N ASP A 78 9.32 20.89 4.95
CA ASP A 78 10.55 20.92 4.13
C ASP A 78 11.15 22.33 4.12
#